data_AF-A0AAE0UJJ8-F1
#
_entry.id   AF-A0AAE0UJJ8-F1
#
_cell.length_a   1.000
_cell.length_b   1.000
_cell.length_c   1.000
_cell.angle_alpha   90.00
_cell.angle_beta   90.00
_cell.angle_gamma   90.00
#
_symmetry.space_group_name_H-M   'P 1'
#
loop_
_entity.id
_entity.type
_entity.pdbx_description
1 polymer ?
#
loop_
_entity_poly.entity_id
_entity_poly.type
_entity_poly.pdbx_seq_one_letter_code
_entity_poly.pdbx_strand_id
1 'polypeptide(L)'
;TERISVLDPTAHLQNGGVQVSESELCDATWEVVMLWLTAVMVRITALNDLEDLGGSTFNQPPPRHGLRLLYWFVCANRNNQLDPTQNTYGFHKFFNWIDDDEDKLLPNSQNLPYYEVGNLNAKGADKLPKYVRPHNSFYYGEHNKDRIIVRLRQGRIDKVYVTEHEDQKAFNHERTYRVSQHLLNQISNMEKERFIQHMQQRRQFTNQSGYTPSAHQQAHQGSNDDSWCTIL
;
A
#
# COMPACT_ATOMS: atom_id res chain seq x y z
N THR A 1 -32.86 -44.83 49.00
CA THR A 1 -33.80 -44.20 49.94
C THR A 1 -33.16 -42.94 50.46
N GLU A 2 -33.91 -41.83 50.41
CA GLU A 2 -33.60 -40.43 50.76
C GLU A 2 -32.78 -40.25 52.06
N ARG A 3 -32.05 -39.15 52.32
CA ARG A 3 -32.53 -37.76 52.39
C ARG A 3 -31.37 -36.75 52.57
N ILE A 4 -31.56 -35.54 52.04
CA ILE A 4 -30.73 -34.34 52.16
C ILE A 4 -31.12 -33.54 53.43
N SER A 5 -30.15 -32.88 54.09
CA SER A 5 -30.30 -31.55 54.73
C SER A 5 -28.93 -31.05 55.25
N VAL A 6 -28.30 -30.06 54.60
CA VAL A 6 -28.36 -28.58 54.73
C VAL A 6 -27.27 -28.02 55.67
N LEU A 7 -26.53 -27.05 55.11
CA LEU A 7 -25.52 -26.06 55.58
C LEU A 7 -25.87 -25.42 56.96
N ASP A 8 -25.02 -24.73 57.74
CA ASP A 8 -23.90 -23.82 57.44
C ASP A 8 -23.16 -23.40 58.78
N PRO A 9 -22.41 -22.28 58.93
CA PRO A 9 -20.99 -22.30 59.34
C PRO A 9 -20.64 -21.32 60.50
N THR A 10 -19.56 -21.54 61.26
CA THR A 10 -18.82 -20.44 61.92
C THR A 10 -17.58 -21.06 62.57
N ALA A 11 -16.37 -20.81 62.08
CA ALA A 11 -15.44 -19.78 62.54
C ALA A 11 -14.06 -20.48 62.54
N HIS A 12 -12.89 -19.95 62.20
CA HIS A 12 -12.34 -18.64 61.94
C HIS A 12 -11.16 -18.85 60.99
N LEU A 13 -10.97 -17.99 59.98
CA LEU A 13 -9.65 -17.80 59.37
C LEU A 13 -9.35 -16.30 59.29
N GLN A 14 -8.16 -15.96 59.76
CA GLN A 14 -7.69 -14.61 60.07
C GLN A 14 -7.44 -13.78 58.80
N ASN A 15 -7.83 -12.51 58.89
CA ASN A 15 -7.55 -11.44 57.94
C ASN A 15 -6.04 -11.18 57.84
N GLY A 16 -5.48 -11.39 56.65
CA GLY A 16 -4.19 -10.89 56.21
C GLY A 16 -4.34 -10.18 54.86
N GLY A 17 -5.19 -9.16 54.80
CA GLY A 17 -5.40 -8.33 53.61
C GLY A 17 -4.49 -7.12 53.65
N VAL A 18 -3.49 -7.08 52.77
CA VAL A 18 -2.82 -5.83 52.36
C VAL A 18 -3.90 -4.97 51.70
N GLN A 19 -4.31 -3.88 52.36
CA GLN A 19 -5.17 -2.88 51.73
C GLN A 19 -4.33 -2.07 50.75
N VAL A 20 -4.42 -2.46 49.47
CA VAL A 20 -4.01 -1.58 48.36
C VAL A 20 -5.15 -0.58 48.17
N SER A 21 -4.81 0.70 48.17
CA SER A 21 -5.79 1.78 48.05
C SER A 21 -6.42 1.79 46.65
N GLU A 22 -7.74 2.02 46.53
CA GLU A 22 -8.44 2.14 45.23
C GLU A 22 -7.85 3.26 44.34
N SER A 23 -7.12 4.21 44.93
CA SER A 23 -6.38 5.25 44.21
C SER A 23 -5.19 4.73 43.41
N GLU A 24 -4.51 3.67 43.87
CA GLU A 24 -3.32 3.11 43.16
C GLU A 24 -3.71 2.25 41.95
N LEU A 25 -4.98 1.82 41.86
CA LEU A 25 -5.52 1.11 40.70
C LEU A 25 -6.01 2.03 39.57
N CYS A 26 -6.26 3.32 39.85
CA CYS A 26 -6.77 4.25 38.84
C CYS A 26 -5.67 4.85 37.95
N ASP A 27 -4.47 5.09 38.47
CA ASP A 27 -3.43 5.83 37.74
C ASP A 27 -2.65 4.97 36.73
N ALA A 28 -2.63 3.64 36.87
CA ALA A 28 -1.95 2.75 35.94
C ALA A 28 -2.79 2.38 34.69
N THR A 29 -4.08 2.73 34.67
CA THR A 29 -4.98 2.33 33.59
C THR A 29 -5.02 3.33 32.45
N TRP A 30 -4.84 4.62 32.72
CA TRP A 30 -4.90 5.63 31.66
C TRP A 30 -3.62 5.62 30.79
N GLU A 31 -2.42 5.47 31.36
CA GLU A 31 -1.14 5.40 30.61
C GLU A 31 -1.15 4.22 29.64
N VAL A 32 -1.55 3.05 30.14
CA VAL A 32 -1.67 1.82 29.34
C VAL A 32 -2.77 1.97 28.29
N VAL A 33 -3.94 2.51 28.65
CA VAL A 33 -5.04 2.77 27.70
C VAL A 33 -4.65 3.79 26.63
N MET A 34 -3.88 4.84 26.98
CA MET A 34 -3.34 5.80 26.02
C MET A 34 -2.27 5.16 25.12
N LEU A 35 -1.42 4.27 25.65
CA LEU A 35 -0.50 3.46 24.84
C LEU A 35 -1.22 2.50 23.87
N TRP A 36 -2.40 1.98 24.22
CA TRP A 36 -3.24 1.23 23.27
C TRP A 36 -3.90 2.13 22.20
N LEU A 37 -4.08 3.42 22.50
CA LEU A 37 -4.73 4.39 21.61
C LEU A 37 -3.75 5.13 20.68
N THR A 38 -2.44 5.13 20.97
CA THR A 38 -1.41 5.76 20.12
C THR A 38 -0.86 4.85 19.03
N ALA A 39 -1.56 3.79 18.64
CA ALA A 39 -1.34 3.19 17.34
C ALA A 39 -1.71 4.24 16.27
N VAL A 40 -0.73 5.03 15.82
CA VAL A 40 -0.84 5.85 14.61
C VAL A 40 -1.10 4.87 13.47
N MET A 41 -2.39 4.61 13.22
CA MET A 41 -2.81 3.83 12.07
C MET A 41 -2.47 4.67 10.86
N VAL A 42 -1.36 4.36 10.20
CA VAL A 42 -0.98 4.91 8.91
C VAL A 42 -2.19 4.78 7.96
N ARG A 43 -2.83 5.91 7.65
CA ARG A 43 -4.01 5.95 6.77
C ARG A 43 -3.54 6.19 5.34
N ILE A 44 -3.56 5.13 4.54
CA ILE A 44 -3.25 5.22 3.11
C ILE A 44 -4.53 5.37 2.30
N THR A 45 -4.58 6.43 1.50
CA THR A 45 -5.63 6.66 0.51
C THR A 45 -5.63 5.53 -0.53
N ALA A 46 -6.81 4.97 -0.82
CA ALA A 46 -6.95 3.92 -1.82
C ALA A 46 -7.32 4.52 -3.18
N LEU A 47 -6.65 4.07 -4.25
CA LEU A 47 -7.06 4.30 -5.63
C LEU A 47 -7.92 3.11 -6.06
N ASN A 48 -9.22 3.35 -6.22
CA ASN A 48 -10.20 2.31 -6.48
C ASN A 48 -10.42 2.08 -7.96
N ASP A 49 -10.27 3.11 -8.78
CA ASP A 49 -10.50 3.07 -10.22
C ASP A 49 -9.57 4.02 -11.01
N LEU A 50 -9.78 4.08 -12.33
CA LEU A 50 -9.01 4.92 -13.25
C LEU A 50 -9.19 6.41 -12.99
N GLU A 51 -10.32 6.82 -12.41
CA GLU A 51 -10.59 8.22 -12.07
C GLU A 51 -9.77 8.64 -10.86
N ASP A 52 -9.76 7.83 -9.81
CA ASP A 52 -8.89 8.02 -8.65
C ASP A 52 -7.42 8.11 -9.09
N LEU A 53 -6.96 7.18 -9.94
CA LEU A 53 -5.58 7.19 -10.45
C LEU A 53 -5.28 8.43 -11.29
N GLY A 54 -6.23 8.85 -12.14
CA GLY A 54 -6.11 10.02 -13.00
C GLY A 54 -6.06 11.34 -12.21
N GLY A 55 -6.80 11.44 -11.11
CA GLY A 55 -6.83 12.58 -10.20
C GLY A 55 -5.73 12.58 -9.14
N SER A 56 -5.01 11.46 -8.96
CA SER A 56 -3.91 11.37 -8.00
C SER A 56 -2.65 12.13 -8.45
N THR A 57 -1.77 12.38 -7.49
CA THR A 57 -0.45 13.01 -7.74
C THR A 57 0.61 12.01 -8.23
N PHE A 58 0.31 10.71 -8.26
CA PHE A 58 1.26 9.70 -8.72
C PHE A 58 1.72 9.98 -10.17
N ASN A 59 2.99 9.75 -10.51
CA ASN A 59 3.54 10.07 -11.83
C ASN A 59 3.40 11.56 -12.22
N GLN A 60 3.47 12.50 -11.26
CA GLN A 60 3.48 13.95 -11.51
C GLN A 60 4.70 14.63 -10.88
N PRO A 61 5.29 15.67 -11.52
CA PRO A 61 4.95 16.21 -12.83
C PRO A 61 5.46 15.32 -13.98
N PRO A 62 4.97 15.49 -15.22
CA PRO A 62 5.55 14.83 -16.38
C PRO A 62 6.93 15.42 -16.72
N PRO A 63 7.82 14.67 -17.40
CA PRO A 63 7.69 13.26 -17.75
C PRO A 63 8.10 12.36 -16.59
N ARG A 64 7.26 11.37 -16.26
CA ARG A 64 7.52 10.36 -15.23
C ARG A 64 7.18 8.98 -15.77
N HIS A 65 7.77 7.94 -15.18
CA HIS A 65 7.68 6.57 -15.69
C HIS A 65 6.64 5.72 -14.93
N GLY A 66 6.16 6.18 -13.78
CA GLY A 66 5.21 5.50 -12.89
C GLY A 66 3.99 4.89 -13.57
N LEU A 67 3.35 5.58 -14.52
CA LEU A 67 2.19 4.99 -15.23
C LEU A 67 2.60 3.81 -16.10
N ARG A 68 3.73 3.91 -16.80
CA ARG A 68 4.26 2.81 -17.63
C ARG A 68 4.74 1.64 -16.75
N LEU A 69 5.35 1.96 -15.61
CA LEU A 69 5.75 0.99 -14.58
C LEU A 69 4.52 0.25 -14.02
N LEU A 70 3.46 0.97 -13.65
CA LEU A 70 2.21 0.39 -13.12
C LEU A 70 1.54 -0.52 -14.14
N TYR A 71 1.44 -0.09 -15.40
CA TYR A 71 0.90 -0.92 -16.46
C TYR A 71 1.68 -2.23 -16.61
N TRP A 72 3.01 -2.15 -16.74
CA TRP A 72 3.88 -3.33 -16.85
C TRP A 72 3.69 -4.27 -15.65
N PHE A 73 3.73 -3.72 -14.43
CA PHE A 73 3.60 -4.51 -13.20
C PHE A 73 2.28 -5.28 -13.18
N VAL A 74 1.17 -4.61 -13.52
CA VAL A 74 -0.17 -5.22 -13.55
C VAL A 74 -0.21 -6.39 -14.53
N CYS A 75 0.28 -6.21 -15.76
CA CYS A 75 0.30 -7.25 -16.78
C CYS A 75 1.19 -8.44 -16.37
N ALA A 76 2.40 -8.16 -15.87
CA ALA A 76 3.33 -9.21 -15.44
C ALA A 76 2.80 -9.99 -14.22
N ASN A 77 2.17 -9.29 -13.27
CA ASN A 77 1.55 -9.94 -12.11
C ASN A 77 0.38 -10.83 -12.50
N ARG A 78 -0.52 -10.35 -13.38
CA ARG A 78 -1.65 -11.14 -13.91
C ARG A 78 -1.20 -12.44 -14.57
N ASN A 79 -0.06 -12.39 -15.26
CA ASN A 79 0.54 -13.54 -15.94
C ASN A 79 1.39 -14.43 -15.01
N ASN A 80 1.42 -14.19 -13.70
CA ASN A 80 2.25 -14.88 -12.72
C ASN A 80 3.76 -14.86 -13.06
N GLN A 81 4.23 -13.79 -13.71
CA GLN A 81 5.63 -13.63 -14.13
C GLN A 81 6.50 -12.91 -13.10
N LEU A 82 5.90 -12.42 -12.03
CA LEU A 82 6.60 -11.68 -10.98
C LEU A 82 6.86 -12.55 -9.77
N ASP A 83 8.13 -12.70 -9.44
CA ASP A 83 8.59 -13.12 -8.11
C ASP A 83 9.47 -12.00 -7.54
N PRO A 84 8.93 -11.14 -6.67
CA PRO A 84 9.67 -10.05 -6.05
C PRO A 84 10.90 -10.50 -5.25
N THR A 85 11.00 -11.77 -4.88
CA THR A 85 12.13 -12.31 -4.10
C THR A 85 13.39 -12.60 -4.93
N GLN A 86 13.29 -12.64 -6.26
CA GLN A 86 14.39 -12.99 -7.17
C GLN A 86 15.30 -11.81 -7.56
N ASN A 87 15.01 -10.61 -7.06
CA ASN A 87 15.71 -9.37 -7.44
C ASN A 87 15.77 -9.12 -8.97
N THR A 88 14.76 -9.59 -9.71
CA THR A 88 14.62 -9.33 -11.15
C THR A 88 13.89 -8.01 -11.36
N TYR A 89 14.05 -7.39 -12.54
CA TYR A 89 13.38 -6.12 -12.89
C TYR A 89 13.68 -4.93 -11.95
N GLY A 90 14.68 -5.05 -11.07
CA GLY A 90 14.97 -4.04 -10.03
C GLY A 90 14.22 -4.24 -8.72
N PHE A 91 13.52 -5.37 -8.53
CA PHE A 91 12.93 -5.70 -7.24
C PHE A 91 13.99 -5.81 -6.15
N HIS A 92 13.68 -5.31 -4.96
CA HIS A 92 14.49 -5.49 -3.76
C HIS A 92 13.62 -5.36 -2.52
N LYS A 93 14.12 -5.84 -1.37
CA LYS A 93 13.37 -5.82 -0.11
C LYS A 93 13.17 -4.39 0.36
N PHE A 94 11.93 -4.05 0.71
CA PHE A 94 11.55 -2.79 1.33
C PHE A 94 11.30 -3.02 2.82
N PHE A 95 12.03 -2.31 3.67
CA PHE A 95 11.99 -2.52 5.13
C PHE A 95 10.87 -1.74 5.83
N ASN A 96 10.18 -0.85 5.12
CA ASN A 96 9.03 -0.09 5.64
C ASN A 96 9.32 0.69 6.94
N TRP A 97 10.43 1.40 6.93
CA TRP A 97 10.92 2.34 7.93
C TRP A 97 11.14 3.70 7.27
N ILE A 98 10.85 4.78 7.97
CA ILE A 98 11.22 6.15 7.59
C ILE A 98 12.46 6.51 8.43
N ASP A 99 13.44 7.15 7.81
CA ASP A 99 14.76 7.42 8.42
C ASP A 99 14.64 7.97 9.87
N ASP A 100 15.26 7.24 10.81
CA ASP A 100 15.48 7.54 12.23
C ASP A 100 14.27 7.65 13.19
N ASP A 101 13.03 7.64 12.69
CA ASP A 101 11.81 7.57 13.53
C ASP A 101 11.16 6.17 13.48
N GLU A 102 10.44 5.76 14.53
CA GLU A 102 9.68 4.48 14.55
C GLU A 102 8.47 4.48 13.56
N ASP A 103 8.33 5.54 12.77
CA ASP A 103 7.26 5.76 11.81
C ASP A 103 7.40 4.89 10.56
N LYS A 104 6.24 4.40 10.09
CA LYS A 104 6.14 3.49 8.95
C LYS A 104 5.45 4.17 7.78
N LEU A 105 5.97 3.97 6.57
CA LEU A 105 5.31 4.44 5.35
C LEU A 105 3.99 3.69 5.11
N LEU A 106 3.99 2.38 5.35
CA LEU A 106 2.86 1.49 5.11
C LEU A 106 2.34 0.88 6.42
N PRO A 107 1.03 0.55 6.50
CA PRO A 107 0.43 -0.04 7.69
C PRO A 107 1.23 -1.24 8.21
N ASN A 108 1.51 -1.24 9.51
CA ASN A 108 2.23 -2.32 10.16
C ASN A 108 1.47 -3.64 9.98
N SER A 109 2.05 -4.56 9.22
CA SER A 109 1.37 -5.76 8.77
C SER A 109 2.06 -7.01 9.31
N GLN A 110 1.92 -7.29 10.61
CA GLN A 110 2.24 -8.60 11.24
C GLN A 110 3.49 -9.31 10.66
N ASN A 111 4.61 -8.60 10.53
CA ASN A 111 5.88 -9.12 9.98
C ASN A 111 5.85 -9.68 8.54
N LEU A 112 4.86 -9.29 7.73
CA LEU A 112 4.83 -9.61 6.31
C LEU A 112 5.89 -8.80 5.55
N PRO A 113 6.63 -9.44 4.61
CA PRO A 113 7.70 -8.77 3.89
C PRO A 113 7.13 -7.87 2.79
N TYR A 114 7.81 -6.74 2.58
CA TYR A 114 7.56 -5.84 1.47
C TYR A 114 8.73 -5.84 0.49
N TYR A 115 8.41 -5.58 -0.78
CA TYR A 115 9.39 -5.42 -1.85
C TYR A 115 9.04 -4.21 -2.70
N GLU A 116 10.04 -3.56 -3.25
CA GLU A 116 9.92 -2.36 -4.07
C GLU A 116 10.46 -2.62 -5.47
N VAL A 117 9.85 -2.00 -6.47
CA VAL A 117 10.38 -1.87 -7.84
C VAL A 117 10.12 -0.46 -8.37
N GLY A 118 10.91 -0.04 -9.36
CA GLY A 118 10.72 1.23 -10.06
C GLY A 118 11.98 2.09 -10.10
N ASN A 119 12.95 1.85 -9.22
CA ASN A 119 14.24 2.52 -9.35
C ASN A 119 14.97 2.03 -10.61
N LEU A 120 15.04 2.88 -11.63
CA LEU A 120 15.69 2.59 -12.91
C LEU A 120 17.21 2.40 -12.81
N ASN A 121 17.81 2.79 -11.67
CA ASN A 121 19.22 2.59 -11.35
C ASN A 121 19.46 1.33 -10.49
N ALA A 122 18.40 0.62 -10.06
CA ALA A 122 18.56 -0.59 -9.28
C ALA A 122 19.16 -1.73 -10.11
N LYS A 123 19.89 -2.62 -9.45
CA LYS A 123 20.42 -3.84 -10.08
C LYS A 123 19.28 -4.66 -10.68
N GLY A 124 19.40 -5.04 -11.95
CA GLY A 124 18.38 -5.82 -12.66
C GLY A 124 17.25 -4.99 -13.28
N ALA A 125 17.23 -3.67 -13.08
CA ALA A 125 16.25 -2.76 -13.72
C ALA A 125 16.44 -2.70 -15.25
N ASP A 126 17.59 -3.11 -15.78
CA ASP A 126 17.84 -3.26 -17.22
C ASP A 126 16.92 -4.29 -17.88
N LYS A 127 16.36 -5.22 -17.10
CA LYS A 127 15.36 -6.21 -17.54
C LYS A 127 13.94 -5.63 -17.65
N LEU A 128 13.68 -4.43 -17.15
CA LEU A 128 12.40 -3.76 -17.36
C LEU A 128 12.20 -3.50 -18.86
N PRO A 129 10.95 -3.59 -19.37
CA PRO A 129 10.66 -3.30 -20.77
C PRO A 129 11.13 -1.91 -21.18
N LYS A 130 11.59 -1.77 -22.42
CA LYS A 130 12.13 -0.49 -22.95
C LYS A 130 11.15 0.68 -22.81
N TYR A 131 9.84 0.43 -22.88
CA TYR A 131 8.84 1.47 -22.72
C TYR A 131 8.73 1.98 -21.27
N VAL A 132 9.12 1.19 -20.26
CA VAL A 132 9.19 1.63 -18.85
C VAL A 132 10.45 2.47 -18.63
N ARG A 133 11.56 2.12 -19.31
CA ARG A 133 12.87 2.77 -19.19
C ARG A 133 13.34 3.41 -20.51
N PRO A 134 12.65 4.46 -21.02
CA PRO A 134 13.05 5.09 -22.28
C PRO A 134 14.50 5.60 -22.21
N HIS A 135 15.24 5.54 -23.31
CA HIS A 135 16.71 5.74 -23.36
C HIS A 135 17.20 7.09 -22.78
N ASN A 136 16.31 8.07 -22.65
CA ASN A 136 16.61 9.41 -22.12
C ASN A 136 16.27 9.56 -20.62
N SER A 137 15.76 8.51 -19.95
CA SER A 137 15.35 8.55 -18.53
C SER A 137 16.48 8.27 -17.55
N PHE A 138 17.70 8.02 -18.03
CA PHE A 138 18.88 7.80 -17.18
C PHE A 138 19.47 9.11 -16.63
N TYR A 139 18.94 10.27 -17.02
CA TYR A 139 19.38 11.57 -16.54
C TYR A 139 18.57 12.01 -15.31
N TYR A 140 19.32 12.53 -14.33
CA TYR A 140 18.99 12.90 -12.96
C TYR A 140 17.56 13.37 -12.61
N GLY A 141 17.17 13.00 -11.38
CA GLY A 141 16.24 13.74 -10.51
C GLY A 141 14.80 13.26 -10.57
N GLU A 142 14.03 13.84 -11.50
CA GLU A 142 12.58 13.83 -11.40
C GLU A 142 11.89 12.67 -12.15
N HIS A 143 12.57 12.08 -13.14
CA HIS A 143 11.98 11.04 -13.98
C HIS A 143 11.98 9.64 -13.34
N ASN A 144 12.83 9.41 -12.32
CA ASN A 144 13.06 8.12 -11.66
C ASN A 144 12.59 8.15 -10.18
N LYS A 145 11.46 8.80 -9.91
CA LYS A 145 10.91 8.92 -8.54
C LYS A 145 9.82 7.90 -8.25
N ASP A 146 9.09 7.44 -9.26
CA ASP A 146 7.94 6.55 -9.06
C ASP A 146 8.35 5.15 -8.62
N ARG A 147 7.64 4.60 -7.62
CA ARG A 147 7.85 3.26 -7.10
C ARG A 147 6.53 2.50 -6.98
N ILE A 148 6.65 1.19 -7.08
CA ILE A 148 5.61 0.24 -6.68
C ILE A 148 6.16 -0.54 -5.50
N ILE A 149 5.42 -0.55 -4.39
CA ILE A 149 5.71 -1.39 -3.24
C ILE A 149 4.65 -2.49 -3.17
N VAL A 150 5.08 -3.73 -2.99
CA VAL A 150 4.20 -4.89 -2.83
C VAL A 150 4.39 -5.52 -1.46
N ARG A 151 3.29 -5.93 -0.84
CA ARG A 151 3.31 -6.79 0.34
C ARG A 151 3.11 -8.23 -0.09
N LEU A 152 3.95 -9.15 0.40
CA LEU A 152 3.73 -10.57 0.19
C LEU A 152 3.01 -11.22 1.37
N ARG A 153 2.09 -12.13 1.07
CA ARG A 153 1.46 -13.05 2.02
C ARG A 153 1.55 -14.46 1.43
N GLN A 154 2.14 -15.39 2.17
CA GLN A 154 2.31 -16.78 1.72
C GLN A 154 2.95 -16.88 0.30
N GLY A 155 3.97 -16.05 0.06
CA GLY A 155 4.70 -16.02 -1.23
C GLY A 155 3.95 -15.36 -2.39
N ARG A 156 2.76 -14.79 -2.18
CA ARG A 156 1.97 -14.10 -3.21
C ARG A 156 1.80 -12.63 -2.90
N ILE A 157 1.66 -11.81 -3.94
CA ILE A 157 1.34 -10.38 -3.80
C ILE A 157 -0.08 -10.23 -3.22
N ASP A 158 -0.19 -9.61 -2.05
CA ASP A 158 -1.45 -9.38 -1.31
C ASP A 158 -1.89 -7.90 -1.39
N LYS A 159 -0.93 -6.98 -1.33
CA LYS A 159 -1.19 -5.53 -1.46
C LYS A 159 -0.20 -4.90 -2.42
N VAL A 160 -0.70 -3.90 -3.14
CA VAL A 160 0.07 -3.09 -4.09
C VAL A 160 -0.10 -1.63 -3.68
N TYR A 161 1.01 -0.92 -3.62
CA TYR A 161 1.08 0.49 -3.32
C TYR A 161 1.87 1.18 -4.43
N VAL A 162 1.45 2.39 -4.78
CA VAL A 162 2.21 3.30 -5.65
C VAL A 162 2.67 4.47 -4.81
N THR A 163 3.90 4.92 -5.04
CA THR A 163 4.49 6.00 -4.26
C THR A 163 5.56 6.71 -5.09
N GLU A 164 6.19 7.71 -4.48
CA GLU A 164 7.36 8.36 -5.01
C GLU A 164 8.41 8.61 -3.94
N HIS A 165 9.66 8.65 -4.38
CA HIS A 165 10.71 9.27 -3.61
C HIS A 165 10.53 10.79 -3.59
N GLU A 166 10.69 11.39 -2.41
CA GLU A 166 10.82 12.83 -2.25
C GLU A 166 12.24 13.28 -2.61
N ASP A 167 13.25 12.55 -2.11
CA ASP A 167 14.66 12.74 -2.37
C ASP A 167 15.40 11.40 -2.63
N GLN A 168 16.71 11.33 -2.41
CA GLN A 168 17.48 10.10 -2.69
C GLN A 168 17.13 8.91 -1.77
N LYS A 169 16.46 9.14 -0.63
CA LYS A 169 16.24 8.11 0.41
C LYS A 169 14.80 8.08 0.90
N ALA A 170 14.16 9.24 1.05
CA ALA A 170 12.86 9.37 1.66
C ALA A 170 11.71 9.11 0.68
N PHE A 171 10.66 8.47 1.18
CA PHE A 171 9.39 8.28 0.49
C PHE A 171 8.40 9.37 0.88
N ASN A 172 7.62 9.83 -0.09
CA ASN A 172 6.57 10.81 0.18
C ASN A 172 5.30 10.10 0.70
N HIS A 173 4.98 10.30 1.98
CA HIS A 173 3.81 9.70 2.63
C HIS A 173 2.49 10.18 2.01
N GLU A 174 2.37 11.48 1.72
CA GLU A 174 1.16 12.09 1.16
C GLU A 174 0.88 11.64 -0.29
N ARG A 175 1.93 11.16 -0.97
CA ARG A 175 1.87 10.66 -2.35
C ARG A 175 1.99 9.15 -2.43
N THR A 176 1.70 8.48 -1.32
CA THR A 176 1.60 7.02 -1.24
C THR A 176 0.15 6.59 -1.26
N TYR A 177 -0.19 5.71 -2.20
CA TYR A 177 -1.56 5.25 -2.39
C TYR A 177 -1.63 3.72 -2.46
N ARG A 178 -2.70 3.14 -1.92
CA ARG A 178 -3.00 1.72 -2.07
C ARG A 178 -3.78 1.50 -3.35
N VAL A 179 -3.29 0.66 -4.24
CA VAL A 179 -4.01 0.31 -5.47
C VAL A 179 -5.00 -0.81 -5.18
N SER A 180 -6.28 -0.60 -5.49
CA SER A 180 -7.31 -1.61 -5.28
C SER A 180 -7.20 -2.77 -6.28
N GLN A 181 -7.72 -3.94 -5.94
CA GLN A 181 -7.81 -5.05 -6.90
C GLN A 181 -8.70 -4.69 -8.10
N HIS A 182 -9.74 -3.88 -7.89
CA HIS A 182 -10.61 -3.42 -8.98
C HIS A 182 -9.83 -2.61 -10.01
N LEU A 183 -9.01 -1.66 -9.57
CA LEU A 183 -8.15 -0.86 -10.43
C LEU A 183 -7.10 -1.72 -11.14
N LEU A 184 -6.43 -2.65 -10.43
CA LEU A 184 -5.50 -3.60 -11.06
C LEU A 184 -6.18 -4.38 -12.20
N ASN A 185 -7.41 -4.85 -11.98
CA ASN A 185 -8.18 -5.56 -12.99
C ASN A 185 -8.53 -4.65 -14.19
N GLN A 186 -8.98 -3.42 -13.95
CA GLN A 186 -9.27 -2.45 -15.01
C GLN A 186 -8.03 -2.20 -15.88
N ILE A 187 -6.88 -1.91 -15.28
CA ILE A 187 -5.63 -1.66 -16.01
C ILE A 187 -5.23 -2.91 -16.83
N SER A 188 -5.34 -4.10 -16.23
CA SER A 188 -4.95 -5.35 -16.89
C SER A 188 -5.81 -5.70 -18.11
N ASN A 189 -7.01 -5.12 -18.23
CA ASN A 189 -7.95 -5.32 -19.33
C ASN A 189 -7.84 -4.21 -20.40
N MET A 190 -6.87 -3.29 -20.27
CA MET A 190 -6.63 -2.24 -21.24
C MET A 190 -5.37 -2.50 -22.06
N GLU A 191 -5.39 -2.07 -23.31
CA GLU A 191 -4.17 -1.92 -24.09
C GLU A 191 -3.31 -0.78 -23.49
N LYS A 192 -1.99 -0.94 -23.51
CA LYS A 192 -1.01 0.01 -22.97
C LYS A 192 -1.24 1.43 -23.50
N GLU A 193 -1.33 1.57 -24.82
CA GLU A 193 -1.53 2.85 -25.51
C GLU A 193 -2.83 3.51 -25.05
N ARG A 194 -3.93 2.74 -24.98
CA ARG A 194 -5.23 3.21 -24.50
C ARG A 194 -5.16 3.65 -23.03
N PHE A 195 -4.49 2.89 -22.17
CA PHE A 195 -4.30 3.23 -20.76
C PHE A 195 -3.52 4.55 -20.61
N ILE A 196 -2.37 4.68 -21.29
CA ILE A 196 -1.55 5.88 -21.22
C ILE A 196 -2.30 7.11 -21.75
N GLN A 197 -2.99 6.98 -22.89
CA GLN A 197 -3.80 8.07 -23.45
C GLN A 197 -4.94 8.48 -22.52
N HIS A 198 -5.65 7.52 -21.94
CA HIS A 198 -6.73 7.78 -20.99
C HIS A 198 -6.24 8.58 -19.78
N MET A 199 -5.10 8.18 -19.20
CA MET A 199 -4.48 8.90 -18.08
C MET A 199 -4.04 10.31 -18.45
N GLN A 200 -3.46 10.50 -19.64
CA GLN A 200 -3.04 11.82 -20.12
C GLN A 200 -4.22 12.77 -20.31
N GLN A 201 -5.30 12.30 -20.94
CA GLN A 201 -6.52 13.09 -21.14
C GLN A 201 -7.12 13.51 -19.81
N ARG A 202 -7.29 12.58 -18.87
CA ARG A 202 -7.86 12.87 -17.54
C ARG A 202 -7.07 13.96 -16.81
N ARG A 203 -5.73 13.92 -16.88
CA ARG A 203 -4.86 14.92 -16.25
C ARG A 203 -4.94 16.30 -16.90
N GLN A 204 -5.19 16.37 -18.20
CA GLN A 204 -5.43 17.64 -18.88
C GLN A 204 -6.75 18.27 -18.42
N PHE A 205 -7.80 17.46 -18.26
CA PHE A 205 -9.09 17.93 -17.73
C PHE A 205 -8.97 18.42 -16.29
N THR A 206 -8.33 17.65 -15.38
CA THR A 206 -8.18 18.09 -13.97
C THR A 206 -7.41 19.41 -13.85
N ASN A 207 -6.35 19.58 -14.66
CA ASN A 207 -5.56 20.81 -14.65
C ASN A 207 -6.31 22.02 -15.20
N GLN A 208 -7.32 21.82 -16.06
CA GLN A 208 -8.16 22.90 -16.61
C GLN A 208 -9.38 23.21 -15.72
N SER A 209 -9.90 22.23 -14.99
CA SER A 209 -11.15 22.37 -14.23
C SER A 209 -10.98 22.77 -12.76
N GLY A 210 -9.76 22.75 -12.21
CA GLY A 210 -9.52 23.08 -10.79
C GLY A 210 -10.26 22.18 -9.80
N TYR A 211 -10.72 21.00 -10.24
CA TYR A 211 -11.63 20.12 -9.51
C TYR A 211 -10.85 19.04 -8.76
N THR A 212 -10.99 19.00 -7.44
CA THR A 212 -10.59 17.87 -6.60
C THR A 212 -11.73 16.85 -6.54
N PRO A 213 -11.55 15.59 -7.00
CA PRO A 213 -12.64 14.61 -6.93
C PRO A 213 -12.91 14.20 -5.48
N SER A 214 -14.15 14.41 -5.04
CA SER A 214 -14.75 13.75 -3.87
C SER A 214 -15.63 12.59 -4.34
N ALA A 215 -15.79 11.62 -3.46
CA ALA A 215 -16.19 10.25 -3.73
C ALA A 215 -17.56 10.05 -4.43
N HIS A 216 -17.55 9.02 -5.28
CA HIS A 216 -18.66 8.17 -5.71
C HIS A 216 -19.79 8.78 -6.54
N GLN A 217 -19.80 8.41 -7.82
CA GLN A 217 -21.02 8.02 -8.53
C GLN A 217 -20.76 6.76 -9.38
N GLN A 218 -21.53 5.71 -9.08
CA GLN A 218 -21.49 4.41 -9.77
C GLN A 218 -22.05 4.54 -11.19
N ALA A 219 -21.41 3.86 -12.15
CA ALA A 219 -22.04 3.53 -13.42
C ALA A 219 -21.71 2.09 -13.84
N HIS A 220 -22.77 1.42 -14.30
CA HIS A 220 -22.89 0.01 -14.62
C HIS A 220 -22.24 -0.41 -15.96
N GLN A 221 -21.77 -1.67 -15.94
CA GLN A 221 -21.85 -2.73 -16.97
C GLN A 221 -21.16 -2.60 -18.34
N GLY A 222 -20.42 -3.67 -18.65
CA GLY A 222 -20.03 -4.08 -20.00
C GLY A 222 -19.08 -5.27 -19.94
N SER A 223 -19.61 -6.49 -19.90
CA SER A 223 -18.84 -7.72 -20.02
C SER A 223 -18.29 -7.86 -21.44
N ASN A 224 -17.00 -8.11 -21.58
CA ASN A 224 -16.44 -8.94 -22.65
C ASN A 224 -15.10 -9.46 -22.16
N ASP A 225 -15.06 -10.78 -21.94
CA ASP A 225 -13.84 -11.56 -21.76
C ASP A 225 -13.04 -11.48 -23.06
N ASP A 226 -11.82 -10.96 -23.00
CA ASP A 226 -10.69 -11.38 -23.84
C ASP A 226 -9.37 -10.92 -23.19
N SER A 227 -8.52 -11.89 -22.86
CA SER A 227 -7.27 -11.71 -22.11
C SER A 227 -6.12 -11.33 -23.05
N TRP A 228 -5.74 -10.05 -23.09
CA TRP A 228 -4.72 -9.50 -24.02
C TRP A 228 -3.36 -9.16 -23.39
N CYS A 229 -2.90 -9.91 -22.39
CA CYS A 229 -1.54 -9.74 -21.86
C CYS A 229 -0.56 -10.73 -22.52
N THR A 230 -0.32 -10.59 -23.82
CA THR A 230 0.83 -11.22 -24.49
C THR A 230 1.28 -10.28 -25.60
N ILE A 231 2.52 -9.78 -25.50
CA ILE A 231 3.48 -9.49 -26.58
C ILE A 231 4.62 -8.62 -25.98
N LEU A 232 5.82 -9.23 -26.03
CA LEU A 232 7.19 -8.70 -25.90
C LEU A 232 7.74 -8.35 -24.51
#